data_AF-A0A7X8VUX4-F1
#
_entry.id   AF-A0A7X8VUX4-F1
#
_cell.length_a   1.000
_cell.length_b   1.000
_cell.length_c   1.000
_cell.angle_alpha   90.00
_cell.angle_beta   90.00
_cell.angle_gamma   90.00
#
_symmetry.space_group_name_H-M   'P 1'
#
loop_
_entity.id
_entity.type
_entity.pdbx_description
1 polymer ?
#
loop_
_entity_poly.entity_id
_entity_poly.type
_entity_poly.pdbx_seq_one_letter_code
_entity_poly.pdbx_strand_id
1 'polypeptide(L)'
;MKNGILLGIDFGTGGCKVTAITVAGKLIADASVEYTTYFEHPGWAEQEPADWYRAMCQALAELRAKGVDFASILALAFDGSTHNAVLLDEAYRPLRRTIMWTDQRSTAECAELKEHYGDMIFAIAGQQPAPTWTLPQMRWLMRHEPAVLQATRHVLFVKDYVRFLVTGSAQTDYIEAQGTLFFDLKGRRWSEPLVALSGLPFSSLPELVSPTDVTGHITAQAAADTGIPQGTPVICGSSDSAVEDYGAGAIEPGDCIIKLATAGNVNVMTAEAHPSQGTLTYSHIIPGMWYTVAATNAAALCQRWLRDLICQDLKLEAQATGTKAYELMDKEAAQAPPGANGIFFHPYLQGERSPYWDPALRASFTGMAVSSRRSDVIRAVLEGVAYSLLDCYGQIKELGLPVKRLILIGGGSKSRLWSTIVGNVFNLPLQVAEPGDASFGSALLAGTGIGIFASSREAVQTCLRHACTLEPAPAEAAFYAERFQTYRRIHDALAPVYAAQTRSS
;
A
#
# COMPACT_ATOMS: atom_id res chain seq x y z
N MET A 1 8.88 12.64 -30.63
CA MET A 1 8.55 11.97 -29.35
C MET A 1 9.07 12.67 -28.08
N LYS A 2 10.02 13.64 -28.15
CA LYS A 2 10.59 14.30 -26.94
C LYS A 2 9.59 15.05 -26.02
N ASN A 3 8.35 15.29 -26.47
CA ASN A 3 7.32 15.99 -25.71
C ASN A 3 6.15 15.09 -25.26
N GLY A 4 6.26 13.76 -25.41
CA GLY A 4 5.20 12.84 -25.01
C GLY A 4 4.96 12.83 -23.50
N ILE A 5 3.68 12.74 -23.12
CA ILE A 5 3.22 12.67 -21.73
C ILE A 5 2.64 11.29 -21.44
N LEU A 6 2.99 10.75 -20.29
CA LEU A 6 2.40 9.54 -19.72
C LEU A 6 1.62 9.93 -18.46
N LEU A 7 0.41 9.41 -18.32
CA LEU A 7 -0.42 9.62 -17.14
C LEU A 7 -0.53 8.34 -16.32
N GLY A 8 -0.41 8.49 -15.00
CA GLY A 8 -0.79 7.44 -14.05
C GLY A 8 -1.84 7.97 -13.09
N ILE A 9 -2.85 7.16 -12.84
CA ILE A 9 -4.03 7.50 -12.04
C ILE A 9 -4.18 6.46 -10.94
N ASP A 10 -4.03 6.89 -9.70
CA ASP A 10 -4.08 6.07 -8.48
C ASP A 10 -5.38 6.33 -7.71
N PHE A 11 -6.14 5.27 -7.43
CA PHE A 11 -7.31 5.28 -6.57
C PHE A 11 -7.02 4.64 -5.19
N GLY A 12 -6.23 5.33 -4.38
CA GLY A 12 -5.98 4.98 -2.98
C GLY A 12 -7.15 5.33 -2.06
N THR A 13 -7.27 4.71 -0.90
CA THR A 13 -8.49 4.78 -0.05
C THR A 13 -8.97 6.20 0.33
N GLY A 14 -8.09 7.20 0.38
CA GLY A 14 -8.45 8.58 0.75
C GLY A 14 -8.75 9.51 -0.43
N GLY A 15 -8.43 9.12 -1.67
CA GLY A 15 -8.53 10.03 -2.81
C GLY A 15 -7.96 9.48 -4.11
N CYS A 16 -8.21 10.21 -5.19
CA CYS A 16 -7.66 9.94 -6.51
C CYS A 16 -6.45 10.86 -6.73
N LYS A 17 -5.28 10.29 -7.02
CA LYS A 17 -4.09 11.05 -7.44
C LYS A 17 -3.81 10.81 -8.92
N VAL A 18 -3.55 11.89 -9.66
CA VAL A 18 -3.11 11.79 -11.05
C VAL A 18 -1.74 12.43 -11.20
N THR A 19 -0.82 11.72 -11.85
CA THR A 19 0.55 12.16 -12.09
C THR A 19 0.85 12.17 -13.58
N ALA A 20 1.34 13.30 -14.07
CA ALA A 20 1.79 13.47 -15.45
C ALA A 20 3.32 13.54 -15.52
N ILE A 21 3.93 12.64 -16.29
CA ILE A 21 5.37 12.62 -16.51
C ILE A 21 5.71 12.70 -17.99
N THR A 22 6.92 13.17 -18.29
CA THR A 22 7.50 12.99 -19.63
C THR A 22 7.92 11.54 -19.84
N VAL A 23 8.14 11.14 -21.09
CA VAL A 23 8.77 9.84 -21.43
C VAL A 23 10.16 9.63 -20.82
N ALA A 24 10.81 10.68 -20.32
CA ALA A 24 12.08 10.61 -19.59
C ALA A 24 11.91 10.51 -18.06
N GLY A 25 10.67 10.41 -17.57
CA GLY A 25 10.36 10.30 -16.15
C GLY A 25 10.29 11.61 -15.38
N LYS A 26 10.41 12.76 -16.06
CA LYS A 26 10.33 14.06 -15.39
C LYS A 26 8.87 14.35 -15.02
N LEU A 27 8.61 14.58 -13.73
CA LEU A 27 7.32 15.09 -13.25
C LEU A 27 7.00 16.43 -13.90
N ILE A 28 5.84 16.51 -14.57
CA ILE A 28 5.29 17.74 -15.17
C ILE A 28 4.40 18.41 -14.14
N ALA A 29 3.41 17.68 -13.64
CA ALA A 29 2.50 18.07 -12.58
C ALA A 29 1.79 16.84 -12.02
N ASP A 30 1.26 16.97 -10.81
CA ASP A 30 0.33 16.02 -10.20
C ASP A 30 -0.90 16.77 -9.63
N ALA A 31 -2.00 16.07 -9.40
CA ALA A 31 -3.19 16.58 -8.74
C ALA A 31 -3.81 15.49 -7.86
N SER A 32 -4.55 15.88 -6.82
CA SER A 32 -5.18 14.91 -5.92
C SER A 32 -6.53 15.44 -5.44
N VAL A 33 -7.55 14.59 -5.52
CA VAL A 33 -8.92 14.91 -5.12
C VAL A 33 -9.40 13.84 -4.15
N GLU A 34 -9.85 14.26 -2.97
CA GLU A 34 -10.36 13.37 -1.93
C GLU A 34 -11.80 12.91 -2.24
N TYR A 35 -12.16 11.74 -1.72
CA TYR A 35 -13.54 11.24 -1.73
C TYR A 35 -13.90 10.61 -0.38
N THR A 36 -15.21 10.51 -0.13
CA THR A 36 -15.73 10.11 1.17
C THR A 36 -15.67 8.60 1.36
N THR A 37 -15.27 8.17 2.56
CA THR A 37 -15.54 6.81 3.05
C THR A 37 -16.64 6.87 4.10
N TYR A 38 -17.65 6.02 3.94
CA TYR A 38 -18.81 5.91 4.81
C TYR A 38 -18.57 4.85 5.89
N PHE A 39 -18.87 5.20 7.13
CA PHE A 39 -18.71 4.34 8.32
C PHE A 39 -20.05 4.25 9.06
N GLU A 40 -21.09 3.69 8.42
CA GLU A 40 -22.45 3.69 8.98
C GLU A 40 -22.59 2.84 10.26
N HIS A 41 -21.76 1.81 10.40
CA HIS A 41 -21.69 0.95 11.57
C HIS A 41 -20.24 0.72 12.03
N PRO A 42 -20.02 0.36 13.30
CA PRO A 42 -18.69 -0.02 13.78
C PRO A 42 -18.07 -1.14 12.94
N GLY A 43 -16.83 -0.94 12.51
CA GLY A 43 -16.10 -1.89 11.66
C GLY A 43 -16.50 -1.86 10.19
N TRP A 44 -17.51 -1.08 9.78
CA TRP A 44 -17.90 -0.95 8.38
C TRP A 44 -17.13 0.18 7.70
N ALA A 45 -16.69 -0.02 6.46
CA ALA A 45 -16.08 0.99 5.61
C ALA A 45 -16.54 0.79 4.16
N GLU A 46 -17.22 1.80 3.59
CA GLU A 46 -17.77 1.73 2.24
C GLU A 46 -17.47 2.98 1.42
N GLN A 47 -17.39 2.82 0.10
CA GLN A 47 -17.24 3.94 -0.84
C GLN A 47 -18.24 3.86 -1.98
N GLU A 48 -18.66 5.01 -2.47
CA GLU A 48 -19.55 5.13 -3.62
C GLU A 48 -18.73 5.02 -4.93
N PRO A 49 -18.92 3.99 -5.77
CA PRO A 49 -18.12 3.83 -6.99
C PRO A 49 -18.11 5.04 -7.93
N ALA A 50 -19.23 5.77 -8.00
CA ALA A 50 -19.34 6.97 -8.83
C ALA A 50 -18.42 8.11 -8.37
N ASP A 51 -18.01 8.13 -7.10
CA ASP A 51 -17.14 9.18 -6.56
C ASP A 51 -15.71 9.07 -7.12
N TRP A 52 -15.23 7.86 -7.42
CA TRP A 52 -13.89 7.65 -8.00
C TRP A 52 -13.78 8.28 -9.40
N TYR A 53 -14.77 8.04 -10.27
CA TYR A 53 -14.80 8.65 -11.60
C TYR A 53 -14.87 10.18 -11.52
N ARG A 54 -15.73 10.71 -10.64
CA ARG A 54 -15.85 12.16 -10.42
C ARG A 54 -14.54 12.77 -9.93
N ALA A 55 -13.87 12.13 -8.97
CA ALA A 55 -12.60 12.58 -8.44
C ALA A 55 -11.49 12.57 -9.50
N MET A 56 -11.44 11.53 -10.35
CA MET A 56 -10.53 11.47 -11.50
C MET A 56 -10.75 12.64 -12.46
N CYS A 57 -11.99 12.91 -12.87
CA CYS A 57 -12.29 14.03 -13.77
C CYS A 57 -11.89 15.38 -13.16
N GLN A 58 -12.12 15.57 -11.85
CA GLN A 58 -11.69 16.77 -11.14
C GLN A 58 -10.16 16.90 -11.09
N ALA A 59 -9.44 15.83 -10.76
CA ALA A 59 -7.97 15.83 -10.72
C ALA A 59 -7.35 16.08 -12.10
N LEU A 60 -7.97 15.55 -13.17
CA LEU A 60 -7.57 15.84 -14.55
C LEU A 60 -7.82 17.30 -14.93
N ALA A 61 -8.95 17.88 -14.52
CA ALA A 61 -9.21 19.30 -14.71
C ALA A 61 -8.17 20.19 -13.99
N GLU A 62 -7.75 19.82 -12.78
CA GLU A 62 -6.67 20.50 -12.06
C GLU A 62 -5.31 20.37 -12.78
N LEU A 63 -4.95 19.19 -13.29
CA LEU A 63 -3.74 19.01 -14.10
C LEU A 63 -3.74 19.89 -15.34
N ARG A 64 -4.88 19.97 -16.03
CA ARG A 64 -5.04 20.85 -17.19
C ARG A 64 -4.88 22.31 -16.79
N ALA A 65 -5.45 22.73 -15.65
CA ALA A 65 -5.27 24.08 -15.11
C ALA A 65 -3.81 24.40 -14.72
N LYS A 66 -3.03 23.38 -14.33
CA LYS A 66 -1.58 23.46 -14.10
C LYS A 66 -0.75 23.51 -15.40
N GLY A 67 -1.40 23.52 -16.57
CA GLY A 67 -0.75 23.73 -17.87
C GLY A 67 -0.26 22.44 -18.54
N VAL A 68 -0.74 21.26 -18.12
CA VAL A 68 -0.44 20.00 -18.81
C VAL A 68 -1.15 19.99 -20.17
N ASP A 69 -0.38 19.76 -21.24
CA ASP A 69 -0.92 19.67 -22.60
C ASP A 69 -1.51 18.27 -22.87
N PHE A 70 -2.84 18.18 -22.79
CA PHE A 70 -3.54 16.91 -22.95
C PHE A 70 -3.43 16.34 -24.38
N ALA A 71 -3.17 17.18 -25.39
CA ALA A 71 -2.93 16.70 -26.76
C ALA A 71 -1.62 15.91 -26.90
N SER A 72 -0.70 16.06 -25.94
CA SER A 72 0.57 15.34 -25.88
C SER A 72 0.52 14.05 -25.05
N ILE A 73 -0.65 13.68 -24.49
CA ILE A 73 -0.82 12.43 -23.74
C ILE A 73 -0.77 11.25 -24.71
N LEU A 74 0.20 10.37 -24.49
CA LEU A 74 0.43 9.17 -25.31
C LEU A 74 -0.33 7.95 -24.79
N ALA A 75 -0.46 7.80 -23.47
CA ALA A 75 -1.19 6.73 -22.83
C ALA A 75 -1.46 7.05 -21.35
N LEU A 76 -2.38 6.30 -20.76
CA LEU A 76 -2.65 6.29 -19.33
C LEU A 76 -2.79 4.88 -18.78
N ALA A 77 -2.46 4.70 -17.49
CA ALA A 77 -2.73 3.48 -16.74
C ALA A 77 -3.37 3.82 -15.38
N PHE A 78 -4.05 2.83 -14.82
CA PHE A 78 -4.78 2.95 -13.56
C PHE A 78 -4.21 2.01 -12.50
N ASP A 79 -4.09 2.48 -11.29
CA ASP A 79 -3.97 1.63 -10.12
C ASP A 79 -5.05 1.97 -9.10
N GLY A 80 -5.26 1.09 -8.14
CA GLY A 80 -6.24 1.33 -7.09
C GLY A 80 -6.09 0.35 -5.95
N SER A 81 -6.66 0.72 -4.81
CA SER A 81 -6.67 -0.14 -3.64
C SER A 81 -7.35 -1.48 -3.94
N THR A 82 -6.64 -2.56 -3.62
CA THR A 82 -7.05 -3.94 -3.90
C THR A 82 -8.17 -4.41 -2.97
N HIS A 83 -8.78 -5.55 -3.34
CA HIS A 83 -9.80 -6.30 -2.59
C HIS A 83 -11.24 -5.77 -2.71
N ASN A 84 -11.39 -4.61 -3.33
CA ASN A 84 -12.62 -3.82 -3.33
C ASN A 84 -13.51 -4.20 -4.53
N ALA A 85 -14.35 -5.22 -4.36
CA ALA A 85 -15.24 -5.68 -5.43
C ALA A 85 -16.45 -4.75 -5.63
N VAL A 86 -16.57 -4.23 -6.85
CA VAL A 86 -17.73 -3.49 -7.35
C VAL A 86 -18.70 -4.48 -7.96
N LEU A 87 -19.86 -4.64 -7.32
CA LEU A 87 -20.91 -5.55 -7.77
C LEU A 87 -21.87 -4.83 -8.71
N LEU A 88 -22.02 -5.35 -9.91
CA LEU A 88 -22.72 -4.69 -11.01
C LEU A 88 -23.85 -5.57 -11.55
N ASP A 89 -24.96 -4.93 -11.95
CA ASP A 89 -26.04 -5.59 -12.67
C ASP A 89 -25.70 -5.86 -14.15
N GLU A 90 -26.65 -6.43 -14.91
CA GLU A 90 -26.52 -6.72 -16.35
C GLU A 90 -26.15 -5.48 -17.19
N ALA A 91 -26.53 -4.28 -16.73
CA ALA A 91 -26.28 -3.02 -17.41
C ALA A 91 -25.03 -2.30 -16.87
N TYR A 92 -24.16 -3.01 -16.13
CA TYR A 92 -22.96 -2.46 -15.50
C TYR A 92 -23.24 -1.33 -14.49
N ARG A 93 -24.42 -1.33 -13.85
CA ARG A 93 -24.76 -0.36 -12.80
C ARG A 93 -24.39 -0.90 -11.42
N PRO A 94 -23.71 -0.12 -10.56
CA PRO A 94 -23.45 -0.50 -9.17
C PRO A 94 -24.74 -0.87 -8.43
N LEU A 95 -24.73 -2.04 -7.78
CA LEU A 95 -25.86 -2.55 -7.00
C LEU A 95 -25.89 -2.01 -5.57
N ARG A 96 -24.73 -1.56 -5.07
CA ARG A 96 -24.50 -1.00 -3.73
C ARG A 96 -23.18 -0.23 -3.71
N ARG A 97 -22.91 0.47 -2.62
CA ARG A 97 -21.55 0.98 -2.32
C ARG A 97 -20.56 -0.18 -2.22
N THR A 98 -19.30 0.04 -2.57
CA THR A 98 -18.26 -0.98 -2.47
C THR A 98 -17.86 -1.16 -1.01
N ILE A 99 -17.82 -2.41 -0.53
CA ILE A 99 -17.19 -2.72 0.77
C ILE A 99 -15.68 -2.59 0.58
N MET A 100 -15.04 -1.80 1.44
CA MET A 100 -13.61 -1.53 1.35
C MET A 100 -12.78 -2.58 2.08
N TRP A 101 -11.53 -2.76 1.68
CA TRP A 101 -10.56 -3.70 2.26
C TRP A 101 -10.27 -3.47 3.76
N THR A 102 -10.56 -2.27 4.27
CA THR A 102 -10.44 -1.91 5.69
C THR A 102 -11.63 -2.36 6.52
N ASP A 103 -12.72 -2.79 5.89
CA ASP A 103 -13.94 -3.26 6.54
C ASP A 103 -13.70 -4.58 7.29
N GLN A 104 -14.30 -4.70 8.47
CA GLN A 104 -14.16 -5.82 9.40
C GLN A 104 -15.44 -6.64 9.58
N ARG A 105 -16.52 -6.32 8.85
CA ARG A 105 -17.86 -6.93 9.05
C ARG A 105 -17.90 -8.42 8.80
N SER A 106 -16.99 -8.94 7.97
CA SER A 106 -16.91 -10.35 7.58
C SER A 106 -16.05 -11.22 8.53
N THR A 107 -15.82 -10.76 9.78
CA THR A 107 -15.01 -11.49 10.77
C THR A 107 -15.57 -12.88 11.09
N ALA A 108 -16.89 -13.01 11.22
CA ALA A 108 -17.53 -14.30 11.47
C ALA A 108 -17.35 -15.26 10.29
N GLU A 109 -17.57 -14.77 9.07
CA GLU A 109 -17.37 -15.53 7.83
C GLU A 109 -15.91 -15.97 7.66
N CYS A 110 -14.96 -15.14 8.08
CA CYS A 110 -13.54 -15.50 8.07
C CYS A 110 -13.23 -16.66 9.00
N ALA A 111 -13.80 -16.67 10.21
CA ALA A 111 -13.59 -17.75 11.17
C ALA A 111 -14.09 -19.09 10.61
N GLU A 112 -15.29 -19.10 10.02
CA GLU A 112 -15.84 -20.29 9.38
C GLU A 112 -15.04 -20.75 8.16
N LEU A 113 -14.58 -19.81 7.32
CA LEU A 113 -13.74 -20.12 6.16
C LEU A 113 -12.42 -20.75 6.60
N LYS A 114 -11.80 -20.26 7.69
CA LYS A 114 -10.59 -20.87 8.26
C LYS A 114 -10.86 -22.27 8.77
N GLU A 115 -11.94 -22.45 9.53
CA GLU A 115 -12.29 -23.74 10.14
C GLU A 115 -12.60 -24.82 9.11
N HIS A 116 -13.35 -24.50 8.06
CA HIS A 116 -13.87 -25.50 7.13
C HIS A 116 -13.12 -25.58 5.80
N TYR A 117 -12.46 -24.51 5.37
CA TYR A 117 -11.87 -24.39 4.03
C TYR A 117 -10.43 -23.84 4.05
N GLY A 118 -9.85 -23.55 5.22
CA GLY A 118 -8.58 -22.84 5.35
C GLY A 118 -7.43 -23.51 4.58
N ASP A 119 -7.29 -24.83 4.69
CA ASP A 119 -6.25 -25.59 3.99
C ASP A 119 -6.41 -25.55 2.47
N MET A 120 -7.66 -25.67 1.98
CA MET A 120 -7.96 -25.59 0.54
C MET A 120 -7.69 -24.19 -0.01
N ILE A 121 -8.15 -23.15 0.70
CA ILE A 121 -7.93 -21.75 0.32
C ILE A 121 -6.43 -21.47 0.27
N PHE A 122 -5.68 -21.86 1.30
CA PHE A 122 -4.24 -21.64 1.32
C PHE A 122 -3.51 -22.42 0.22
N ALA A 123 -3.89 -23.68 -0.04
CA ALA A 123 -3.26 -24.49 -1.08
C ALA A 123 -3.44 -23.93 -2.50
N ILE A 124 -4.55 -23.24 -2.77
CA ILE A 124 -4.89 -22.66 -4.08
C ILE A 124 -4.44 -21.20 -4.18
N ALA A 125 -4.83 -20.36 -3.23
CA ALA A 125 -4.63 -18.91 -3.26
C ALA A 125 -3.35 -18.45 -2.54
N GLY A 126 -2.68 -19.32 -1.77
CA GLY A 126 -1.46 -18.99 -1.02
C GLY A 126 -1.66 -17.99 0.12
N GLN A 127 -2.91 -17.81 0.57
CA GLN A 127 -3.31 -16.75 1.49
C GLN A 127 -4.32 -17.29 2.51
N GLN A 128 -4.35 -16.69 3.71
CA GLN A 128 -5.30 -17.04 4.76
C GLN A 128 -6.53 -16.12 4.73
N PRO A 129 -7.76 -16.64 4.98
CA PRO A 129 -8.94 -15.79 5.10
C PRO A 129 -8.76 -14.70 6.17
N ALA A 130 -9.26 -13.51 5.89
CA ALA A 130 -9.23 -12.31 6.72
C ALA A 130 -10.27 -11.31 6.17
N PRO A 131 -10.83 -10.42 7.00
CA PRO A 131 -11.96 -9.57 6.56
C PRO A 131 -11.67 -8.68 5.35
N THR A 132 -10.38 -8.44 5.10
CA THR A 132 -9.88 -7.64 3.99
C THR A 132 -10.19 -8.22 2.61
N TRP A 133 -10.30 -9.54 2.47
CA TRP A 133 -10.45 -10.19 1.16
C TRP A 133 -11.88 -10.14 0.63
N THR A 134 -12.03 -10.20 -0.69
CA THR A 134 -13.34 -10.23 -1.36
C THR A 134 -14.17 -11.47 -0.98
N LEU A 135 -13.58 -12.67 -0.91
CA LEU A 135 -14.31 -13.92 -0.64
C LEU A 135 -15.14 -13.87 0.67
N PRO A 136 -14.58 -13.55 1.85
CA PRO A 136 -15.36 -13.40 3.08
C PRO A 136 -16.46 -12.33 2.99
N GLN A 137 -16.21 -11.22 2.28
CA GLN A 137 -17.22 -10.17 2.09
C GLN A 137 -18.41 -10.67 1.27
N MET A 138 -18.17 -11.47 0.23
CA MET A 138 -19.24 -12.09 -0.55
C MET A 138 -20.04 -13.09 0.29
N ARG A 139 -19.38 -13.85 1.17
CA ARG A 139 -20.07 -14.72 2.13
C ARG A 139 -20.94 -13.95 3.11
N TRP A 140 -20.51 -12.76 3.52
CA TRP A 140 -21.31 -11.89 4.37
C TRP A 140 -22.55 -11.40 3.61
N LEU A 141 -22.40 -10.94 2.36
CA LEU A 141 -23.51 -10.52 1.51
C LEU A 141 -24.49 -11.66 1.23
N MET A 142 -24.00 -12.88 1.00
CA MET A 142 -24.85 -14.06 0.81
C MET A 142 -25.84 -14.27 1.97
N ARG A 143 -25.48 -13.86 3.20
CA ARG A 143 -26.32 -13.99 4.40
C ARG A 143 -27.20 -12.77 4.65
N HIS A 144 -26.63 -11.58 4.50
CA HIS A 144 -27.24 -10.34 4.97
C HIS A 144 -27.91 -9.54 3.85
N GLU A 145 -27.41 -9.66 2.61
CA GLU A 145 -27.91 -8.95 1.42
C GLU A 145 -28.01 -9.90 0.20
N PRO A 146 -28.67 -11.08 0.31
CA PRO A 146 -28.66 -12.09 -0.75
C PRO A 146 -29.21 -11.61 -2.09
N ALA A 147 -30.14 -10.63 -2.06
CA ALA A 147 -30.70 -10.02 -3.27
C ALA A 147 -29.64 -9.32 -4.12
N VAL A 148 -28.62 -8.69 -3.50
CA VAL A 148 -27.51 -8.05 -4.23
C VAL A 148 -26.70 -9.10 -4.96
N LEU A 149 -26.32 -10.17 -4.28
CA LEU A 149 -25.50 -11.23 -4.86
C LEU A 149 -26.22 -11.92 -6.01
N GLN A 150 -27.53 -12.17 -5.86
CA GLN A 150 -28.38 -12.74 -6.92
C GLN A 150 -28.53 -11.81 -8.14
N ALA A 151 -28.55 -10.50 -7.92
CA ALA A 151 -28.63 -9.50 -8.99
C ALA A 151 -27.29 -9.24 -9.67
N THR A 152 -26.17 -9.68 -9.08
CA THR A 152 -24.83 -9.45 -9.62
C THR A 152 -24.62 -10.25 -10.91
N ARG A 153 -24.21 -9.54 -11.96
CA ARG A 153 -23.89 -10.10 -13.28
C ARG A 153 -22.45 -9.83 -13.70
N HIS A 154 -21.86 -8.74 -13.20
CA HIS A 154 -20.45 -8.44 -13.42
C HIS A 154 -19.80 -8.03 -12.10
N VAL A 155 -18.53 -8.41 -11.94
CA VAL A 155 -17.66 -7.94 -10.86
C VAL A 155 -16.49 -7.21 -11.50
N LEU A 156 -16.23 -5.99 -11.04
CA LEU A 156 -15.01 -5.25 -11.36
C LEU A 156 -14.36 -4.78 -10.05
N PHE A 157 -13.14 -4.29 -10.11
CA PHE A 157 -12.44 -3.69 -8.98
C PHE A 157 -12.32 -2.19 -9.18
N VAL A 158 -11.88 -1.43 -8.17
CA VAL A 158 -11.86 0.05 -8.17
C VAL A 158 -11.32 0.62 -9.48
N LYS A 159 -10.07 0.25 -9.84
CA LYS A 159 -9.43 0.71 -11.08
C LYS A 159 -10.15 0.22 -12.33
N ASP A 160 -10.68 -1.01 -12.31
CA ASP A 160 -11.28 -1.65 -13.49
C ASP A 160 -12.65 -1.06 -13.79
N TYR A 161 -13.42 -0.72 -12.75
CA TYR A 161 -14.69 -0.03 -12.88
C TYR A 161 -14.49 1.37 -13.48
N VAL A 162 -13.52 2.15 -12.97
CA VAL A 162 -13.24 3.47 -13.56
C VAL A 162 -12.69 3.33 -14.98
N ARG A 163 -11.81 2.34 -15.24
CA ARG A 163 -11.32 2.04 -16.58
C ARG A 163 -12.45 1.65 -17.52
N PHE A 164 -13.41 0.84 -17.06
CA PHE A 164 -14.60 0.47 -17.82
C PHE A 164 -15.42 1.70 -18.22
N LEU A 165 -15.60 2.67 -17.32
CA LEU A 165 -16.31 3.91 -17.64
C LEU A 165 -15.61 4.72 -18.75
N VAL A 166 -14.28 4.67 -18.86
CA VAL A 166 -13.54 5.40 -19.90
C VAL A 166 -13.31 4.63 -21.20
N THR A 167 -13.32 3.29 -21.16
CA THR A 167 -12.98 2.42 -22.31
C THR A 167 -14.10 1.49 -22.79
N GLY A 168 -15.06 1.16 -21.93
CA GLY A 168 -16.01 0.06 -22.12
C GLY A 168 -15.44 -1.34 -21.87
N SER A 169 -14.20 -1.48 -21.39
CA SER A 169 -13.53 -2.77 -21.21
C SER A 169 -13.66 -3.33 -19.80
N ALA A 170 -14.24 -4.53 -19.68
CA ALA A 170 -14.49 -5.26 -18.44
C ALA A 170 -13.46 -6.38 -18.20
N GLN A 171 -12.18 -6.00 -18.09
CA GLN A 171 -11.06 -6.90 -17.82
C GLN A 171 -10.44 -6.62 -16.45
N THR A 172 -9.62 -7.51 -15.90
CA THR A 172 -8.77 -7.22 -14.73
C THR A 172 -7.41 -7.88 -14.91
N ASP A 173 -6.42 -7.47 -14.13
CA ASP A 173 -5.11 -8.10 -14.16
C ASP A 173 -5.00 -9.24 -13.14
N TYR A 174 -4.06 -10.15 -13.39
CA TYR A 174 -3.85 -11.31 -12.52
C TYR A 174 -3.33 -10.97 -11.11
N ILE A 175 -2.81 -9.76 -10.86
CA ILE A 175 -2.33 -9.35 -9.53
C ILE A 175 -3.50 -8.84 -8.69
N GLU A 176 -4.36 -7.98 -9.25
CA GLU A 176 -5.61 -7.58 -8.58
C GLU A 176 -6.48 -8.80 -8.24
N ALA A 177 -6.54 -9.77 -9.16
CA ALA A 177 -7.23 -11.04 -8.94
C ALA A 177 -6.72 -11.82 -7.71
N GLN A 178 -5.44 -11.74 -7.36
CA GLN A 178 -4.90 -12.37 -6.14
C GLN A 178 -5.50 -11.76 -4.87
N GLY A 179 -5.91 -10.50 -4.91
CA GLY A 179 -6.62 -9.77 -3.87
C GLY A 179 -8.02 -10.31 -3.53
N THR A 180 -8.53 -11.28 -4.28
CA THR A 180 -9.92 -11.73 -4.11
C THR A 180 -10.09 -12.99 -3.26
N LEU A 181 -9.01 -13.77 -3.10
CA LEU A 181 -9.05 -15.21 -2.75
C LEU A 181 -9.87 -16.07 -3.72
N PHE A 182 -10.04 -15.65 -4.96
CA PHE A 182 -10.62 -16.46 -6.05
C PHE A 182 -9.56 -16.97 -7.02
N PHE A 183 -8.33 -16.48 -6.95
CA PHE A 183 -7.27 -16.78 -7.90
C PHE A 183 -6.47 -18.03 -7.51
N ASP A 184 -6.28 -18.95 -8.46
CA ASP A 184 -5.35 -20.07 -8.36
C ASP A 184 -3.94 -19.59 -8.71
N LEU A 185 -3.06 -19.51 -7.70
CA LEU A 185 -1.69 -19.04 -7.89
C LEU A 185 -0.88 -19.92 -8.85
N LYS A 186 -1.08 -21.23 -8.82
CA LYS A 186 -0.34 -22.18 -9.66
C LYS A 186 -0.88 -22.19 -11.08
N GLY A 187 -2.21 -22.24 -11.21
CA GLY A 187 -2.90 -22.25 -12.50
C GLY A 187 -2.96 -20.88 -13.19
N ARG A 188 -2.67 -19.79 -12.47
CA ARG A 188 -2.74 -18.39 -12.91
C ARG A 188 -4.10 -18.03 -13.54
N ARG A 189 -5.19 -18.44 -12.89
CA ARG A 189 -6.56 -18.26 -13.37
C ARG A 189 -7.55 -18.16 -12.21
N TRP A 190 -8.79 -17.78 -12.51
CA TRP A 190 -9.88 -17.93 -11.54
C TRP A 190 -10.08 -19.41 -11.15
N SER A 191 -10.32 -19.64 -9.87
CA SER A 191 -10.50 -20.96 -9.27
C SER A 191 -11.99 -21.22 -9.02
N GLU A 192 -12.59 -22.10 -9.82
CA GLU A 192 -14.01 -22.48 -9.65
C GLU A 192 -14.34 -22.91 -8.21
N PRO A 193 -13.54 -23.76 -7.52
CA PRO A 193 -13.81 -24.12 -6.13
C PRO A 193 -13.84 -22.93 -5.17
N LEU A 194 -12.94 -21.96 -5.33
CA LEU A 194 -12.90 -20.79 -4.45
C LEU A 194 -14.04 -19.81 -4.74
N VAL A 195 -14.36 -19.60 -6.01
CA VAL A 195 -15.48 -18.75 -6.43
C VAL A 195 -16.80 -19.33 -5.94
N ALA A 196 -16.97 -20.66 -5.99
CA ALA A 196 -18.19 -21.31 -5.49
C ALA A 196 -18.46 -21.02 -3.99
N LEU A 197 -17.42 -20.80 -3.17
CA LEU A 197 -17.59 -20.42 -1.76
C LEU A 197 -18.20 -19.03 -1.56
N SER A 198 -18.15 -18.17 -2.58
CA SER A 198 -18.65 -16.79 -2.52
C SER A 198 -20.14 -16.66 -2.83
N GLY A 199 -20.73 -17.63 -3.52
CA GLY A 199 -22.09 -17.56 -4.06
C GLY A 199 -22.23 -16.74 -5.37
N LEU A 200 -21.14 -16.17 -5.89
CA LEU A 200 -21.13 -15.51 -7.20
C LEU A 200 -21.18 -16.53 -8.35
N PRO A 201 -21.85 -16.21 -9.47
CA PRO A 201 -21.71 -17.00 -10.68
C PRO A 201 -20.30 -16.84 -11.25
N PHE A 202 -19.65 -17.93 -11.65
CA PHE A 202 -18.29 -17.86 -12.21
C PHE A 202 -18.19 -16.92 -13.43
N SER A 203 -19.27 -16.82 -14.21
CA SER A 203 -19.38 -15.94 -15.37
C SER A 203 -19.42 -14.44 -15.05
N SER A 204 -19.60 -14.03 -13.78
CA SER A 204 -19.53 -12.61 -13.43
C SER A 204 -18.11 -12.09 -13.29
N LEU A 205 -17.11 -12.97 -13.23
CA LEU A 205 -15.73 -12.56 -13.08
C LEU A 205 -15.16 -12.04 -14.42
N PRO A 206 -14.35 -10.98 -14.38
CA PRO A 206 -13.79 -10.39 -15.58
C PRO A 206 -12.69 -11.27 -16.18
N GLU A 207 -12.40 -11.07 -17.46
CA GLU A 207 -11.26 -11.71 -18.12
C GLU A 207 -9.94 -11.25 -17.47
N LEU A 208 -9.00 -12.18 -17.30
CA LEU A 208 -7.67 -11.91 -16.75
C LEU A 208 -6.66 -11.57 -17.84
N VAL A 209 -5.99 -10.43 -17.70
CA VAL A 209 -4.93 -9.94 -18.61
C VAL A 209 -3.65 -9.59 -17.84
N SER A 210 -2.60 -9.15 -18.56
CA SER A 210 -1.39 -8.62 -17.93
C SER A 210 -1.59 -7.17 -17.47
N PRO A 211 -0.92 -6.74 -16.38
CA PRO A 211 -0.89 -5.32 -15.96
C PRO A 211 -0.49 -4.34 -17.06
N THR A 212 0.32 -4.79 -18.03
CA THR A 212 0.85 -3.97 -19.14
C THR A 212 0.01 -4.01 -20.40
N ASP A 213 -1.06 -4.81 -20.46
CA ASP A 213 -1.85 -4.94 -21.69
C ASP A 213 -2.68 -3.69 -21.95
N VAL A 214 -2.79 -3.29 -23.22
CA VAL A 214 -3.75 -2.26 -23.66
C VAL A 214 -5.13 -2.90 -23.61
N THR A 215 -5.99 -2.42 -22.72
CA THR A 215 -7.34 -2.99 -22.49
C THR A 215 -8.44 -2.16 -23.13
N GLY A 216 -8.11 -0.97 -23.65
CA GLY A 216 -9.04 -0.14 -24.39
C GLY A 216 -8.45 1.20 -24.78
N HIS A 217 -9.31 2.08 -25.27
CA HIS A 217 -8.95 3.45 -25.64
C HIS A 217 -10.03 4.40 -25.11
N ILE A 218 -9.64 5.65 -24.83
CA ILE A 218 -10.58 6.69 -24.40
C ILE A 218 -11.72 6.82 -25.41
N THR A 219 -12.96 6.63 -24.93
CA THR A 219 -14.17 6.79 -25.74
C THR A 219 -14.48 8.26 -26.02
N ALA A 220 -15.41 8.53 -26.94
CA ALA A 220 -15.86 9.89 -27.22
C ALA A 220 -16.48 10.57 -25.97
N GLN A 221 -17.26 9.83 -25.19
CA GLN A 221 -17.85 10.36 -23.94
C GLN A 221 -16.77 10.66 -22.91
N ALA A 222 -15.85 9.73 -22.69
CA ALA A 222 -14.75 9.93 -21.75
C ALA A 222 -13.84 11.09 -22.16
N ALA A 223 -13.63 11.30 -23.47
CA ALA A 223 -12.90 12.46 -23.97
C ALA A 223 -13.60 13.78 -23.64
N ALA A 224 -14.94 13.82 -23.73
CA ALA A 224 -15.73 14.99 -23.34
C ALA A 224 -15.65 15.26 -21.82
N ASP A 225 -15.70 14.21 -21.00
CA ASP A 225 -15.69 14.32 -19.55
C ASP A 225 -14.32 14.73 -18.99
N THR A 226 -13.25 14.17 -19.56
CA THR A 226 -11.89 14.28 -19.03
C THR A 226 -11.02 15.29 -19.77
N GLY A 227 -11.35 15.60 -21.02
CA GLY A 227 -10.50 16.37 -21.94
C GLY A 227 -9.33 15.58 -22.55
N ILE A 228 -9.15 14.30 -22.19
CA ILE A 228 -8.12 13.44 -22.81
C ILE A 228 -8.55 13.12 -24.25
N PRO A 229 -7.65 13.12 -25.25
CA PRO A 229 -8.03 12.83 -26.62
C PRO A 229 -8.72 11.47 -26.78
N GLN A 230 -9.81 11.44 -27.56
CA GLN A 230 -10.44 10.19 -27.96
C GLN A 230 -9.41 9.30 -28.68
N GLY A 231 -9.43 8.00 -28.37
CA GLY A 231 -8.49 7.05 -28.95
C GLY A 231 -7.14 6.98 -28.24
N THR A 232 -6.89 7.75 -27.18
CA THR A 232 -5.69 7.56 -26.35
C THR A 232 -5.71 6.15 -25.72
N PRO A 233 -4.65 5.33 -25.89
CA PRO A 233 -4.55 3.99 -25.30
C PRO A 233 -4.61 3.99 -23.78
N VAL A 234 -5.34 3.01 -23.24
CA VAL A 234 -5.52 2.79 -21.80
C VAL A 234 -4.98 1.41 -21.43
N ILE A 235 -4.00 1.40 -20.53
CA ILE A 235 -3.36 0.18 -20.03
C ILE A 235 -4.15 -0.39 -18.85
N CYS A 236 -4.18 -1.73 -18.73
CA CYS A 236 -4.92 -2.43 -17.67
C CYS A 236 -4.59 -1.89 -16.27
N GLY A 237 -3.29 -1.72 -16.01
CA GLY A 237 -2.77 -1.35 -14.71
C GLY A 237 -2.92 -2.47 -13.68
N SER A 238 -2.77 -2.16 -12.39
CA SER A 238 -2.72 -3.19 -11.33
C SER A 238 -3.07 -2.65 -9.94
N SER A 239 -2.98 -3.50 -8.91
CA SER A 239 -3.11 -3.12 -7.49
C SER A 239 -2.16 -1.98 -7.12
N ASP A 240 -2.62 -1.04 -6.29
CA ASP A 240 -1.83 0.08 -5.78
C ASP A 240 -0.49 -0.36 -5.18
N SER A 241 -0.49 -1.43 -4.38
CA SER A 241 0.67 -1.91 -3.63
C SER A 241 1.76 -2.47 -4.56
N ALA A 242 1.37 -3.27 -5.57
CA ALA A 242 2.32 -3.76 -6.56
C ALA A 242 2.89 -2.63 -7.44
N VAL A 243 2.05 -1.65 -7.79
CA VAL A 243 2.47 -0.50 -8.59
C VAL A 243 3.35 0.46 -7.79
N GLU A 244 3.09 0.64 -6.49
CA GLU A 244 3.91 1.45 -5.58
C GLU A 244 5.30 0.83 -5.41
N ASP A 245 5.40 -0.47 -5.13
CA ASP A 245 6.67 -1.18 -5.01
C ASP A 245 7.49 -1.10 -6.31
N TYR A 246 6.83 -1.28 -7.45
CA TYR A 246 7.41 -1.13 -8.78
C TYR A 246 7.87 0.32 -9.05
N GLY A 247 7.00 1.31 -8.81
CA GLY A 247 7.27 2.73 -9.02
C GLY A 247 8.36 3.28 -8.11
N ALA A 248 8.54 2.70 -6.93
CA ALA A 248 9.62 2.99 -6.00
C ALA A 248 10.97 2.40 -6.42
N GLY A 249 10.97 1.47 -7.38
CA GLY A 249 12.17 0.87 -7.96
C GLY A 249 12.59 -0.46 -7.35
N ALA A 250 11.68 -1.18 -6.68
CA ALA A 250 11.92 -2.53 -6.18
C ALA A 250 11.82 -3.56 -7.32
N ILE A 251 12.77 -3.50 -8.23
CA ILE A 251 12.72 -4.22 -9.51
C ILE A 251 13.56 -5.49 -9.52
N GLU A 252 14.42 -5.75 -8.54
CA GLU A 252 15.28 -6.95 -8.49
C GLU A 252 14.93 -7.87 -7.31
N PRO A 253 15.09 -9.21 -7.45
CA PRO A 253 15.07 -10.09 -6.30
C PRO A 253 16.10 -9.68 -5.23
N GLY A 254 15.61 -9.52 -4.01
CA GLY A 254 16.34 -9.02 -2.85
C GLY A 254 16.26 -7.50 -2.65
N ASP A 255 15.53 -6.77 -3.48
CA ASP A 255 15.07 -5.44 -3.12
C ASP A 255 14.02 -5.55 -2.01
N CYS A 256 14.12 -4.68 -1.00
CA CYS A 256 13.19 -4.64 0.12
C CYS A 256 12.61 -3.25 0.28
N ILE A 257 11.30 -3.11 0.10
CA ILE A 257 10.58 -1.88 0.40
C ILE A 257 10.37 -1.79 1.91
N ILE A 258 10.72 -0.63 2.47
CA ILE A 258 10.29 -0.21 3.80
C ILE A 258 9.32 0.94 3.60
N LYS A 259 8.04 0.72 3.88
CA LYS A 259 7.02 1.76 3.80
C LYS A 259 6.88 2.44 5.17
N LEU A 260 7.23 3.72 5.26
CA LEU A 260 6.98 4.58 6.42
C LEU A 260 5.77 5.48 6.18
N ALA A 261 4.59 4.89 6.16
CA ALA A 261 3.31 5.59 6.08
C ALA A 261 2.57 5.51 7.42
N THR A 262 1.26 5.79 7.47
CA THR A 262 0.46 5.68 8.71
C THR A 262 0.70 4.33 9.41
N ALA A 263 0.56 3.24 8.64
CA ALA A 263 1.06 1.92 8.98
C ALA A 263 2.42 1.69 8.29
N GLY A 264 3.18 0.71 8.76
CA GLY A 264 4.47 0.36 8.19
C GLY A 264 4.45 -0.99 7.48
N ASN A 265 5.13 -1.12 6.36
CA ASN A 265 5.27 -2.40 5.66
C ASN A 265 6.74 -2.72 5.36
N VAL A 266 7.04 -4.01 5.30
CA VAL A 266 8.30 -4.59 4.83
C VAL A 266 7.95 -5.55 3.70
N ASN A 267 8.30 -5.18 2.46
CA ASN A 267 7.97 -5.97 1.28
C ASN A 267 9.28 -6.46 0.64
N VAL A 268 9.51 -7.77 0.56
CA VAL A 268 10.72 -8.32 -0.06
C VAL A 268 10.42 -8.91 -1.42
N MET A 269 11.12 -8.42 -2.44
CA MET A 269 11.03 -8.87 -3.83
C MET A 269 11.77 -10.20 -4.00
N THR A 270 11.16 -11.14 -4.72
CA THR A 270 11.60 -12.52 -4.87
C THR A 270 11.38 -13.00 -6.31
N ALA A 271 12.13 -14.02 -6.72
CA ALA A 271 12.03 -14.62 -8.06
C ALA A 271 10.97 -15.73 -8.13
N GLU A 272 10.40 -16.12 -7.00
CA GLU A 272 9.37 -17.14 -6.87
C GLU A 272 8.42 -16.78 -5.71
N ALA A 273 7.22 -17.37 -5.71
CA ALA A 273 6.26 -17.14 -4.65
C ALA A 273 6.70 -17.86 -3.37
N HIS A 274 6.60 -17.17 -2.22
CA HIS A 274 6.83 -17.76 -0.90
C HIS A 274 5.61 -17.62 0.04
N PRO A 275 4.47 -18.27 -0.27
CA PRO A 275 3.30 -18.26 0.61
C PRO A 275 3.63 -18.77 2.01
N SER A 276 3.27 -18.00 3.02
CA SER A 276 3.35 -18.38 4.42
C SER A 276 2.09 -17.95 5.14
N GLN A 277 1.70 -18.67 6.20
CA GLN A 277 0.52 -18.33 6.98
C GLN A 277 0.66 -16.99 7.72
N GLY A 278 1.89 -16.52 7.95
CA GLY A 278 2.19 -15.28 8.68
C GLY A 278 2.44 -14.05 7.81
N THR A 279 2.46 -14.20 6.48
CA THR A 279 2.77 -13.12 5.53
C THR A 279 1.77 -13.12 4.38
N LEU A 280 1.82 -12.07 3.56
CA LEU A 280 1.09 -12.03 2.28
C LEU A 280 2.08 -12.23 1.13
N THR A 281 1.68 -12.97 0.11
CA THR A 281 2.46 -13.17 -1.13
C THR A 281 1.67 -12.72 -2.35
N TYR A 282 2.26 -11.85 -3.16
CA TYR A 282 1.68 -11.35 -4.40
C TYR A 282 2.67 -11.40 -5.55
N SER A 283 2.15 -11.49 -6.77
CA SER A 283 2.93 -11.25 -7.97
C SER A 283 3.32 -9.77 -8.05
N HIS A 284 4.52 -9.52 -8.57
CA HIS A 284 5.01 -8.19 -8.86
C HIS A 284 4.64 -7.77 -10.29
N ILE A 285 4.71 -6.47 -10.59
CA ILE A 285 4.48 -5.91 -11.94
C ILE A 285 5.42 -6.51 -12.98
N ILE A 286 6.67 -6.74 -12.59
CA ILE A 286 7.66 -7.40 -13.47
C ILE A 286 7.30 -8.88 -13.59
N PRO A 287 7.08 -9.39 -14.81
CA PRO A 287 6.70 -10.78 -15.02
C PRO A 287 7.68 -11.75 -14.36
N GLY A 288 7.14 -12.71 -13.60
CA GLY A 288 7.90 -13.75 -12.91
C GLY A 288 8.44 -13.35 -11.53
N MET A 289 8.34 -12.08 -11.15
CA MET A 289 8.68 -11.65 -9.79
C MET A 289 7.48 -11.68 -8.85
N TRP A 290 7.79 -11.75 -7.57
CA TRP A 290 6.84 -11.80 -6.47
C TRP A 290 7.31 -10.90 -5.33
N TYR A 291 6.41 -10.55 -4.44
CA TYR A 291 6.77 -9.88 -3.19
C TYR A 291 6.06 -10.50 -2.01
N THR A 292 6.78 -10.56 -0.89
CA THR A 292 6.26 -11.04 0.40
C THR A 292 6.19 -9.88 1.38
N VAL A 293 5.04 -9.73 2.04
CA VAL A 293 4.74 -8.59 2.92
C VAL A 293 4.61 -9.03 4.36
N ALA A 294 5.33 -8.35 5.24
CA ALA A 294 5.05 -8.26 6.68
C ALA A 294 4.82 -6.78 7.03
N ALA A 295 4.03 -6.49 8.06
CA ALA A 295 3.63 -5.11 8.28
C ALA A 295 3.25 -4.81 9.73
N THR A 296 3.47 -3.59 10.18
CA THR A 296 3.11 -3.06 11.51
C THR A 296 1.92 -2.10 11.37
N ASN A 297 1.05 -2.04 12.38
CA ASN A 297 -0.15 -1.20 12.37
C ASN A 297 0.16 0.30 12.53
N ALA A 298 1.25 0.65 13.22
CA ALA A 298 1.57 2.04 13.55
C ALA A 298 3.04 2.36 13.26
N ALA A 299 3.27 3.19 12.23
CA ALA A 299 4.60 3.70 11.87
C ALA A 299 4.65 5.24 11.94
N ALA A 300 4.41 5.94 10.84
CA ALA A 300 4.35 7.41 10.84
C ALA A 300 3.17 7.95 11.68
N LEU A 301 2.17 7.11 11.97
CA LEU A 301 1.15 7.40 12.97
C LEU A 301 1.77 7.74 14.34
N CYS A 302 2.84 7.05 14.75
CA CYS A 302 3.48 7.31 16.04
C CYS A 302 4.10 8.71 16.11
N GLN A 303 4.73 9.17 15.03
CA GLN A 303 5.28 10.52 14.96
C GLN A 303 4.16 11.58 14.99
N ARG A 304 3.03 11.33 14.30
CA ARG A 304 1.84 12.20 14.35
C ARG A 304 1.24 12.26 15.75
N TRP A 305 1.06 11.10 16.38
CA TRP A 305 0.56 10.98 17.76
C TRP A 305 1.45 11.76 18.72
N LEU A 306 2.77 11.58 18.66
CA LEU A 306 3.71 12.29 19.52
C LEU A 306 3.63 13.81 19.30
N ARG A 307 3.59 14.25 18.04
CA ARG A 307 3.45 15.67 17.68
C ARG A 307 2.24 16.30 18.36
N ASP A 308 1.09 15.63 18.24
CA ASP A 308 -0.17 16.14 18.75
C ASP A 308 -0.31 15.96 20.27
N LEU A 309 0.54 15.13 20.90
CA LEU A 309 0.55 14.87 22.35
C LEU A 309 1.50 15.78 23.14
N ILE A 310 2.73 16.02 22.69
CA ILE A 310 3.75 16.77 23.46
C ILE A 310 4.60 17.77 22.66
N CYS A 311 4.34 17.94 21.35
CA CYS A 311 5.07 18.89 20.48
C CYS A 311 4.13 19.90 19.80
N GLN A 312 3.08 20.34 20.49
CA GLN A 312 2.11 21.30 19.94
C GLN A 312 2.75 22.68 19.73
N ASP A 313 3.72 23.05 20.55
CA ASP A 313 4.56 24.24 20.37
C ASP A 313 5.30 24.21 19.03
N LEU A 314 5.91 23.08 18.65
CA LEU A 314 6.58 22.94 17.35
C LEU A 314 5.58 23.02 16.19
N LYS A 315 4.35 22.55 16.40
CA LYS A 315 3.27 22.68 15.39
C LYS A 315 2.86 24.15 15.20
N LEU A 316 2.75 24.91 16.28
CA LEU A 316 2.45 26.34 16.24
C LEU A 316 3.62 27.14 15.63
N GLU A 317 4.85 26.82 16.00
CA GLU A 317 6.05 27.42 15.41
C GLU A 317 6.13 27.17 13.90
N ALA A 318 5.86 25.93 13.48
CA ALA A 318 5.82 25.57 12.06
C ALA A 318 4.79 26.41 11.29
N GLN A 319 3.60 26.61 11.87
CA GLN A 319 2.57 27.47 11.28
C GLN A 319 3.02 28.93 11.19
N ALA A 320 3.66 29.46 12.23
CA ALA A 320 4.13 30.84 12.26
C ALA A 320 5.29 31.11 11.28
N THR A 321 6.12 30.11 11.03
CA THR A 321 7.34 30.23 10.21
C THR A 321 7.18 29.72 8.78
N GLY A 322 6.04 29.10 8.44
CA GLY A 322 5.83 28.43 7.17
C GLY A 322 6.69 27.18 6.98
N THR A 323 7.25 26.63 8.05
CA THR A 323 8.01 25.37 8.04
C THR A 323 7.08 24.18 8.31
N LYS A 324 7.60 22.94 8.23
CA LYS A 324 6.84 21.74 8.58
C LYS A 324 7.17 21.31 10.00
N ALA A 325 6.14 21.02 10.81
CA ALA A 325 6.31 20.58 12.19
C ALA A 325 7.24 19.37 12.33
N TYR A 326 7.17 18.43 11.39
CA TYR A 326 8.04 17.24 11.38
C TYR A 326 9.52 17.59 11.14
N GLU A 327 9.83 18.64 10.38
CA GLU A 327 11.22 19.08 10.20
C GLU A 327 11.79 19.69 11.49
N LEU A 328 10.96 20.39 12.28
CA LEU A 328 11.36 20.90 13.60
C LEU A 328 11.55 19.75 14.60
N MET A 329 10.64 18.76 14.59
CA MET A 329 10.78 17.56 15.40
C MET A 329 12.06 16.78 15.05
N ASP A 330 12.40 16.64 13.77
CA ASP A 330 13.63 15.99 13.32
C ASP A 330 14.88 16.73 13.80
N LYS A 331 14.87 18.08 13.72
CA LYS A 331 15.96 18.92 14.25
C LYS A 331 16.14 18.74 15.76
N GLU A 332 15.04 18.60 16.50
CA GLU A 332 15.10 18.37 17.95
C GLU A 332 15.58 16.94 18.26
N ALA A 333 15.06 15.92 17.56
CA ALA A 333 15.48 14.53 17.70
C ALA A 333 16.97 14.33 17.40
N ALA A 334 17.52 15.06 16.43
CA ALA A 334 18.93 15.02 16.07
C ALA A 334 19.88 15.45 17.21
N GLN A 335 19.38 16.14 18.24
CA GLN A 335 20.17 16.54 19.41
C GLN A 335 20.37 15.39 20.41
N ALA A 336 19.51 14.36 20.38
CA ALA A 336 19.69 13.14 21.17
C ALA A 336 20.68 12.20 20.47
N PRO A 337 21.54 11.44 21.20
CA PRO A 337 22.44 10.46 20.59
C PRO A 337 21.68 9.20 20.11
N PRO A 338 22.28 8.36 19.25
CA PRO A 338 21.77 7.02 18.96
C PRO A 338 21.40 6.27 20.23
N GLY A 339 20.21 5.65 20.25
CA GLY A 339 19.68 4.94 21.42
C GLY A 339 18.94 5.83 22.41
N ALA A 340 18.72 7.11 22.07
CA ALA A 340 17.88 8.06 22.80
C ALA A 340 18.18 8.11 24.32
N ASN A 341 19.48 8.15 24.68
CA ASN A 341 19.93 8.13 26.08
C ASN A 341 19.35 6.96 26.91
N GLY A 342 19.12 5.81 26.27
CA GLY A 342 18.61 4.60 26.91
C GLY A 342 17.11 4.39 26.80
N ILE A 343 16.34 5.39 26.36
CA ILE A 343 14.89 5.30 26.22
C ILE A 343 14.53 4.34 25.07
N PHE A 344 13.56 3.47 25.30
CA PHE A 344 12.92 2.67 24.24
C PHE A 344 11.47 3.10 24.07
N PHE A 345 10.99 3.00 22.83
CA PHE A 345 9.58 3.17 22.49
C PHE A 345 9.08 1.94 21.74
N HIS A 346 7.99 1.33 22.22
CA HIS A 346 7.25 0.30 21.49
C HIS A 346 6.03 0.95 20.82
N PRO A 347 5.83 0.81 19.50
CA PRO A 347 4.89 1.65 18.75
C PRO A 347 3.44 1.17 18.73
N TYR A 348 3.05 0.19 19.56
CA TYR A 348 1.77 -0.54 19.46
C TYR A 348 0.54 0.28 19.92
N LEU A 349 0.35 1.48 19.38
CA LEU A 349 -0.74 2.42 19.71
C LEU A 349 -2.14 1.84 19.45
N GLN A 350 -2.25 0.84 18.57
CA GLN A 350 -3.50 0.24 18.13
C GLN A 350 -3.53 -1.28 18.37
N GLY A 351 -2.70 -1.80 19.27
CA GLY A 351 -2.30 -3.20 19.22
C GLY A 351 -1.33 -3.44 18.08
N GLU A 352 -0.96 -4.70 17.85
CA GLU A 352 -0.05 -5.05 16.76
C GLU A 352 -0.49 -6.31 16.01
N ARG A 353 -0.23 -6.32 14.71
CA ARG A 353 -0.27 -7.52 13.87
C ARG A 353 1.11 -8.16 13.86
N SER A 354 1.78 -8.33 12.72
CA SER A 354 3.13 -8.87 12.66
C SER A 354 4.13 -8.15 13.61
N PRO A 355 5.03 -8.91 14.27
CA PRO A 355 5.09 -10.37 14.28
C PRO A 355 4.14 -11.04 15.31
N TYR A 356 3.49 -10.27 16.19
CA TYR A 356 2.85 -10.78 17.41
C TYR A 356 1.39 -11.21 17.30
N TRP A 357 0.63 -10.57 16.41
CA TRP A 357 -0.81 -10.73 16.23
C TRP A 357 -1.60 -10.55 17.55
N ASP A 358 -1.19 -9.56 18.33
CA ASP A 358 -1.73 -9.29 19.66
C ASP A 358 -2.42 -7.91 19.71
N PRO A 359 -3.77 -7.88 19.72
CA PRO A 359 -4.53 -6.63 19.82
C PRO A 359 -4.46 -5.99 21.22
N ALA A 360 -3.97 -6.71 22.25
CA ALA A 360 -3.82 -6.20 23.61
C ALA A 360 -2.59 -5.32 23.77
N LEU A 361 -1.56 -5.45 22.93
CA LEU A 361 -0.32 -4.66 23.01
C LEU A 361 -0.62 -3.15 23.03
N ARG A 362 0.14 -2.40 23.82
CA ARG A 362 0.04 -0.94 23.91
C ARG A 362 1.39 -0.28 23.77
N ALA A 363 1.37 0.97 23.27
CA ALA A 363 2.58 1.76 23.17
C ALA A 363 3.16 2.08 24.56
N SER A 364 4.49 2.06 24.68
CA SER A 364 5.18 2.33 25.93
C SER A 364 6.52 3.02 25.73
N PHE A 365 6.83 3.96 26.61
CA PHE A 365 8.20 4.43 26.83
C PHE A 365 8.80 3.73 28.04
N THR A 366 10.01 3.18 27.90
CA THR A 366 10.75 2.58 29.01
C THR A 366 12.16 3.16 29.09
N GLY A 367 12.76 3.16 30.29
CA GLY A 367 14.12 3.69 30.51
C GLY A 367 14.20 5.22 30.67
N MET A 368 13.09 5.92 30.92
CA MET A 368 13.11 7.36 31.20
C MET A 368 13.76 7.66 32.57
N ALA A 369 14.50 8.76 32.64
CA ALA A 369 15.15 9.27 33.84
C ALA A 369 14.89 10.77 34.01
N VAL A 370 15.25 11.34 35.17
CA VAL A 370 15.10 12.80 35.42
C VAL A 370 15.87 13.64 34.40
N SER A 371 16.94 13.09 33.82
CA SER A 371 17.75 13.73 32.79
C SER A 371 17.16 13.64 31.38
N SER A 372 16.10 12.85 31.16
CA SER A 372 15.48 12.66 29.84
C SER A 372 14.92 13.98 29.31
N ARG A 373 15.15 14.24 28.02
CA ARG A 373 14.70 15.42 27.31
C ARG A 373 13.67 15.05 26.26
N ARG A 374 12.90 16.03 25.79
CA ARG A 374 11.94 15.83 24.69
C ARG A 374 12.64 15.34 23.40
N SER A 375 13.86 15.80 23.12
CA SER A 375 14.71 15.26 22.05
C SER A 375 14.89 13.74 22.12
N ASP A 376 15.09 13.20 23.32
CA ASP A 376 15.27 11.76 23.53
C ASP A 376 13.96 11.01 23.24
N VAL A 377 12.83 11.56 23.69
CA VAL A 377 11.51 10.98 23.45
C VAL A 377 11.17 10.96 21.95
N ILE A 378 11.42 12.06 21.24
CA ILE A 378 11.18 12.13 19.79
C ILE A 378 12.09 11.12 19.07
N ARG A 379 13.39 11.08 19.41
CA ARG A 379 14.32 10.12 18.79
C ARG A 379 13.94 8.66 19.09
N ALA A 380 13.54 8.37 20.33
CA ALA A 380 13.08 7.04 20.72
C ALA A 380 11.88 6.58 19.89
N VAL A 381 10.96 7.48 19.51
CA VAL A 381 9.85 7.13 18.61
C VAL A 381 10.35 6.71 17.22
N LEU A 382 11.30 7.46 16.64
CA LEU A 382 11.85 7.13 15.32
C LEU A 382 12.58 5.77 15.35
N GLU A 383 13.42 5.55 16.36
CA GLU A 383 14.16 4.30 16.56
C GLU A 383 13.22 3.13 16.88
N GLY A 384 12.20 3.34 17.72
CA GLY A 384 11.20 2.34 18.10
C GLY A 384 10.38 1.81 16.93
N VAL A 385 9.99 2.69 16.01
CA VAL A 385 9.32 2.30 14.76
C VAL A 385 10.28 1.53 13.85
N ALA A 386 11.55 1.96 13.74
CA ALA A 386 12.54 1.23 12.96
C ALA A 386 12.79 -0.19 13.52
N TYR A 387 12.81 -0.36 14.84
CA TYR A 387 12.87 -1.69 15.46
C TYR A 387 11.62 -2.53 15.20
N SER A 388 10.43 -1.93 15.27
CA SER A 388 9.18 -2.66 14.97
C SER A 388 9.16 -3.18 13.53
N LEU A 389 9.67 -2.39 12.58
CA LEU A 389 9.85 -2.82 11.19
C LEU A 389 10.92 -3.92 11.07
N LEU A 390 12.02 -3.80 11.80
CA LEU A 390 13.05 -4.85 11.85
C LEU A 390 12.50 -6.17 12.42
N ASP A 391 11.59 -6.09 13.38
CA ASP A 391 10.93 -7.24 13.98
C ASP A 391 9.95 -7.91 13.03
N CYS A 392 9.15 -7.11 12.30
CA CYS A 392 8.34 -7.60 11.18
C CYS A 392 9.21 -8.29 10.12
N TYR A 393 10.36 -7.70 9.79
CA TYR A 393 11.34 -8.28 8.88
C TYR A 393 11.94 -9.60 9.42
N GLY A 394 11.91 -9.83 10.74
CA GLY A 394 12.29 -11.10 11.35
C GLY A 394 11.50 -12.29 10.78
N GLN A 395 10.19 -12.15 10.56
CA GLN A 395 9.35 -13.19 9.94
C GLN A 395 9.78 -13.51 8.51
N ILE A 396 10.22 -12.49 7.77
CA ILE A 396 10.71 -12.65 6.39
C ILE A 396 12.10 -13.30 6.39
N LYS A 397 12.97 -12.96 7.36
CA LYS A 397 14.26 -13.61 7.55
C LYS A 397 14.13 -15.10 7.87
N GLU A 398 13.10 -15.50 8.62
CA GLU A 398 12.82 -16.91 8.92
C GLU A 398 12.48 -17.72 7.65
N LEU A 399 11.94 -17.08 6.62
CA LEU A 399 11.72 -17.69 5.30
C LEU A 399 13.01 -17.84 4.48
N GLY A 400 14.15 -17.33 4.96
CA GLY A 400 15.44 -17.43 4.27
C GLY A 400 15.56 -16.56 3.02
N LEU A 401 14.69 -15.55 2.87
CA LEU A 401 14.66 -14.71 1.67
C LEU A 401 15.86 -13.75 1.64
N PRO A 402 16.58 -13.66 0.50
CA PRO A 402 17.73 -12.77 0.40
C PRO A 402 17.26 -11.31 0.37
N VAL A 403 17.94 -10.42 1.09
CA VAL A 403 17.77 -8.97 0.98
C VAL A 403 19.12 -8.30 0.76
N LYS A 404 19.20 -7.44 -0.25
CA LYS A 404 20.43 -6.79 -0.73
C LYS A 404 20.46 -5.30 -0.39
N ARG A 405 19.31 -4.63 -0.49
CA ARG A 405 19.16 -3.20 -0.22
C ARG A 405 17.74 -2.87 0.21
N LEU A 406 17.59 -1.73 0.87
CA LEU A 406 16.33 -1.15 1.25
C LEU A 406 15.94 -0.02 0.29
N ILE A 407 14.65 0.08 0.03
CA ILE A 407 14.03 1.21 -0.67
C ILE A 407 12.97 1.78 0.27
N LEU A 408 13.18 3.01 0.72
CA LEU A 408 12.33 3.66 1.70
C LEU A 408 11.31 4.57 1.01
N ILE A 409 10.04 4.33 1.30
CA ILE A 409 8.91 5.09 0.76
C ILE A 409 7.99 5.59 1.88
N GLY A 410 6.97 6.37 1.52
CA GLY A 410 5.99 6.93 2.45
C GLY A 410 6.43 8.27 3.07
N GLY A 411 5.56 8.88 3.86
CA GLY A 411 5.79 10.22 4.42
C GLY A 411 7.06 10.33 5.28
N GLY A 412 7.43 9.26 5.98
CA GLY A 412 8.64 9.22 6.80
C GLY A 412 9.95 9.28 6.01
N SER A 413 9.96 8.91 4.72
CA SER A 413 11.17 8.93 3.89
C SER A 413 11.72 10.34 3.63
N LYS A 414 10.89 11.37 3.84
CA LYS A 414 11.28 12.79 3.77
C LYS A 414 12.24 13.19 4.90
N SER A 415 12.27 12.43 6.00
CA SER A 415 13.18 12.65 7.12
C SER A 415 14.51 11.98 6.85
N ARG A 416 15.56 12.76 6.56
CA ARG A 416 16.91 12.19 6.39
C ARG A 416 17.42 11.51 7.66
N LEU A 417 17.07 12.03 8.84
CA LEU A 417 17.40 11.42 10.12
C LEU A 417 16.74 10.04 10.24
N TRP A 418 15.44 9.95 9.97
CA TRP A 418 14.73 8.68 10.08
C TRP A 418 15.21 7.66 9.05
N SER A 419 15.45 8.08 7.81
CA SER A 419 16.05 7.23 6.77
C SER A 419 17.41 6.68 7.20
N THR A 420 18.24 7.49 7.85
CA THR A 420 19.54 7.06 8.38
C THR A 420 19.37 6.05 9.53
N ILE A 421 18.43 6.31 10.45
CA ILE A 421 18.09 5.38 11.54
C ILE A 421 17.67 4.03 10.98
N VAL A 422 16.75 4.00 10.01
CA VAL A 422 16.28 2.75 9.38
C VAL A 422 17.44 1.99 8.73
N GLY A 423 18.28 2.68 7.93
CA GLY A 423 19.45 2.06 7.29
C GLY A 423 20.41 1.43 8.31
N ASN A 424 20.72 2.14 9.40
CA ASN A 424 21.59 1.64 10.46
C ASN A 424 20.94 0.48 11.25
N VAL A 425 19.65 0.56 11.58
CA VAL A 425 18.91 -0.49 12.32
C VAL A 425 18.86 -1.79 11.51
N PHE A 426 18.60 -1.70 10.20
CA PHE A 426 18.58 -2.88 9.33
C PHE A 426 19.97 -3.35 8.89
N ASN A 427 20.98 -2.48 9.03
CA ASN A 427 22.34 -2.69 8.56
C ASN A 427 22.40 -3.06 7.06
N LEU A 428 21.68 -2.29 6.23
CA LEU A 428 21.60 -2.49 4.79
C LEU A 428 21.68 -1.14 4.06
N PRO A 429 22.26 -1.08 2.84
CA PRO A 429 22.21 0.10 2.00
C PRO A 429 20.75 0.51 1.76
N LEU A 430 20.46 1.81 1.85
CA LEU A 430 19.10 2.34 1.75
C LEU A 430 19.01 3.42 0.66
N GLN A 431 17.97 3.35 -0.15
CA GLN A 431 17.65 4.35 -1.17
C GLN A 431 16.30 4.99 -0.88
N VAL A 432 16.16 6.28 -1.17
CA VAL A 432 14.88 6.99 -1.11
C VAL A 432 14.49 7.39 -2.53
N ALA A 433 13.35 6.89 -3.01
CA ALA A 433 12.82 7.18 -4.35
C ALA A 433 12.20 8.58 -4.43
N GLU A 434 12.34 9.26 -5.58
CA GLU A 434 11.75 10.58 -5.83
C GLU A 434 11.43 10.85 -7.32
N PRO A 435 10.14 10.98 -7.70
CA PRO A 435 8.98 10.41 -7.01
C PRO A 435 9.00 8.88 -7.13
N GLY A 436 8.27 8.19 -6.27
CA GLY A 436 8.21 6.72 -6.27
C GLY A 436 6.92 6.21 -5.66
N ASP A 437 5.80 6.87 -5.96
CA ASP A 437 4.45 6.47 -5.53
C ASP A 437 3.71 5.68 -6.62
N ALA A 438 2.54 5.15 -6.28
CA ALA A 438 1.74 4.30 -7.17
C ALA A 438 1.36 5.05 -8.46
N SER A 439 0.91 6.31 -8.36
CA SER A 439 0.56 7.12 -9.54
C SER A 439 1.74 7.32 -10.51
N PHE A 440 2.98 7.42 -10.00
CA PHE A 440 4.18 7.43 -10.82
C PHE A 440 4.43 6.06 -11.48
N GLY A 441 4.33 4.97 -10.72
CA GLY A 441 4.42 3.61 -11.25
C GLY A 441 3.41 3.33 -12.36
N SER A 442 2.17 3.80 -12.22
CA SER A 442 1.13 3.72 -13.25
C SER A 442 1.53 4.46 -14.52
N ALA A 443 2.14 5.63 -14.42
CA ALA A 443 2.63 6.34 -15.61
C ALA A 443 3.76 5.57 -16.33
N LEU A 444 4.60 4.84 -15.59
CA LEU A 444 5.60 3.93 -16.18
C LEU A 444 4.94 2.73 -16.88
N LEU A 445 3.88 2.17 -16.30
CA LEU A 445 3.07 1.13 -16.94
C LEU A 445 2.44 1.62 -18.23
N ALA A 446 1.93 2.85 -18.25
CA ALA A 446 1.36 3.47 -19.44
C ALA A 446 2.36 3.47 -20.60
N GLY A 447 3.59 3.91 -20.36
CA GLY A 447 4.66 3.91 -21.36
C GLY A 447 5.12 2.51 -21.77
N THR A 448 5.15 1.57 -20.83
CA THR A 448 5.53 0.18 -21.09
C THR A 448 4.50 -0.50 -21.99
N GLY A 449 3.20 -0.32 -21.72
CA GLY A 449 2.11 -0.96 -22.47
C GLY A 449 2.01 -0.49 -23.92
N ILE A 450 2.47 0.72 -24.24
CA ILE A 450 2.55 1.23 -25.63
C ILE A 450 3.95 1.10 -26.26
N GLY A 451 4.89 0.42 -25.59
CA GLY A 451 6.21 0.13 -26.14
C GLY A 451 7.19 1.31 -26.18
N ILE A 452 6.97 2.36 -25.39
CA ILE A 452 7.98 3.43 -25.19
C ILE A 452 9.20 2.87 -24.44
N PHE A 453 8.95 1.94 -23.51
CA PHE A 453 9.98 1.17 -22.83
C PHE A 453 9.87 -0.28 -23.30
N ALA A 454 11.00 -0.95 -23.57
CA ALA A 454 11.03 -2.35 -23.97
C ALA A 454 10.65 -3.30 -22.83
N SER A 455 10.72 -2.84 -21.58
CA SER A 455 10.27 -3.59 -20.41
C SER A 455 9.92 -2.67 -19.23
N SER A 456 9.13 -3.19 -18.28
CA SER A 456 8.87 -2.49 -17.01
C SER A 456 10.17 -2.15 -16.26
N ARG A 457 11.18 -3.03 -16.34
CA ARG A 457 12.50 -2.79 -15.74
C ARG A 457 13.19 -1.56 -16.33
N GLU A 458 13.19 -1.45 -17.66
CA GLU A 458 13.77 -0.30 -18.37
C GLU A 458 13.03 1.00 -18.04
N ALA A 459 11.70 0.96 -17.92
CA ALA A 459 10.90 2.14 -17.55
C ALA A 459 11.38 2.74 -16.22
N VAL A 460 11.54 1.92 -15.18
CA VAL A 460 12.07 2.36 -13.88
C VAL A 460 13.50 2.89 -14.02
N GLN A 461 14.40 2.14 -14.66
CA GLN A 461 15.80 2.55 -14.82
C GLN A 461 15.95 3.88 -15.58
N THR A 462 15.05 4.16 -16.52
CA THR A 462 15.05 5.38 -17.33
C THR A 462 14.49 6.56 -16.54
N CYS A 463 13.37 6.34 -15.85
CA CYS A 463 12.53 7.41 -15.32
C CYS A 463 12.76 7.72 -13.85
N LEU A 464 13.00 6.71 -13.02
CA LEU A 464 13.11 6.88 -11.57
C LEU A 464 14.37 7.67 -11.22
N ARG A 465 14.25 8.56 -10.24
CA ARG A 465 15.38 9.21 -9.58
C ARG A 465 15.34 8.90 -8.09
N HIS A 466 16.49 9.01 -7.44
CA HIS A 466 16.61 8.83 -6.00
C HIS A 466 16.95 10.15 -5.34
N ALA A 467 16.22 10.52 -4.29
CA ALA A 467 16.52 11.68 -3.46
C ALA A 467 17.87 11.52 -2.75
N CYS A 468 18.14 10.31 -2.26
CA CYS A 468 19.42 9.95 -1.65
C CYS A 468 19.68 8.44 -1.67
N THR A 469 20.96 8.10 -1.47
CA THR A 469 21.43 6.75 -1.12
C THR A 469 22.24 6.88 0.16
N LEU A 470 21.99 6.01 1.13
CA LEU A 470 22.60 6.00 2.45
C LEU A 470 23.23 4.64 2.71
N GLU A 471 24.48 4.65 3.17
CA GLU A 471 25.17 3.45 3.62
C GLU A 471 25.09 3.35 5.15
N PRO A 472 24.84 2.15 5.71
CA PRO A 472 24.79 1.99 7.16
C PRO A 472 26.17 2.24 7.77
N ALA A 473 26.22 3.01 8.85
CA ALA A 473 27.44 3.24 9.60
C ALA A 473 27.75 1.99 10.47
N PRO A 474 28.89 1.29 10.28
CA PRO A 474 29.12 0.00 10.95
C PRO A 474 29.04 0.03 12.48
N ALA A 475 29.53 1.11 13.10
CA ALA A 475 29.48 1.29 14.54
C ALA A 475 28.05 1.50 15.07
N GLU A 476 27.24 2.33 14.38
CA GLU A 476 25.85 2.54 14.77
C GLU A 476 24.98 1.31 14.49
N ALA A 477 25.23 0.60 13.39
CA ALA A 477 24.53 -0.63 13.06
C ALA A 477 24.78 -1.72 14.11
N ALA A 478 26.04 -1.89 14.54
CA ALA A 478 26.38 -2.82 15.62
C ALA A 478 25.69 -2.42 16.95
N PHE A 479 25.68 -1.12 17.25
CA PHE A 479 25.00 -0.58 18.43
C PHE A 479 23.48 -0.86 18.41
N TYR A 480 22.80 -0.56 17.31
CA TYR A 480 21.36 -0.82 17.19
C TYR A 480 21.03 -2.32 17.18
N ALA A 481 21.91 -3.18 16.64
CA ALA A 481 21.72 -4.64 16.69
C ALA A 481 21.72 -5.17 18.14
N GLU A 482 22.60 -4.67 19.01
CA GLU A 482 22.59 -4.99 20.44
C GLU A 482 21.32 -4.46 21.13
N ARG A 483 20.96 -3.20 20.85
CA ARG A 483 19.78 -2.54 21.42
C ARG A 483 18.48 -3.25 21.02
N PHE A 484 18.38 -3.78 19.80
CA PHE A 484 17.22 -4.54 19.34
C PHE A 484 16.94 -5.79 20.20
N GLN A 485 17.98 -6.44 20.71
CA GLN A 485 17.78 -7.56 21.65
C GLN A 485 17.12 -7.11 22.96
N THR A 486 17.45 -5.91 23.43
CA THR A 486 16.82 -5.31 24.60
C THR A 486 15.40 -4.84 24.29
N TYR A 487 15.16 -4.28 23.10
CA TYR A 487 13.82 -3.93 22.62
C TYR A 487 12.87 -5.13 22.68
N ARG A 488 13.29 -6.31 22.19
CA ARG A 488 12.48 -7.54 22.24
C ARG A 488 12.24 -8.02 23.68
N ARG A 489 13.27 -8.02 24.54
CA ARG A 489 13.11 -8.39 25.96
C ARG A 489 12.12 -7.51 26.70
N ILE A 490 12.07 -6.21 26.38
CA ILE A 490 11.09 -5.28 26.97
C ILE A 490 9.68 -5.63 26.49
N HIS A 491 9.50 -5.91 25.19
CA HIS A 491 8.22 -6.40 24.67
C HIS A 491 7.76 -7.65 25.45
N ASP A 492 8.61 -8.67 25.54
CA ASP A 492 8.26 -9.96 26.16
C ASP A 492 7.90 -9.83 27.64
N ALA A 493 8.51 -8.86 28.33
CA ALA A 493 8.19 -8.55 29.72
C ALA A 493 6.84 -7.83 29.89
N LEU A 494 6.46 -6.96 28.94
CA LEU A 494 5.24 -6.14 29.03
C LEU A 494 4.02 -6.81 28.41
N ALA A 495 4.18 -7.67 27.40
CA ALA A 495 3.07 -8.33 26.72
C ALA A 495 2.11 -9.08 27.68
N PRO A 496 2.59 -9.89 28.65
CA PRO A 496 1.71 -10.54 29.63
C PRO A 496 0.95 -9.54 30.52
N VAL A 497 1.53 -8.37 30.79
CA VAL A 497 0.91 -7.31 31.60
C VAL A 497 -0.27 -6.70 30.84
N TYR A 498 -0.10 -6.41 29.56
CA TYR A 498 -1.17 -5.87 28.71
C TYR A 498 -2.32 -6.87 28.56
N ALA A 499 -2.01 -8.14 28.30
CA ALA A 499 -3.01 -9.19 28.19
C ALA A 499 -3.86 -9.35 29.47
N ALA A 500 -3.25 -9.19 30.65
CA ALA A 500 -3.97 -9.22 31.93
C ALA A 500 -4.91 -8.02 32.11
N GLN A 501 -4.49 -6.82 31.69
CA GLN A 501 -5.31 -5.61 31.80
C GLN A 501 -6.58 -5.70 30.94
N THR A 502 -6.47 -6.20 29.71
CA THR A 502 -7.62 -6.31 28.80
C THR A 502 -8.67 -7.32 29.27
N ARG A 503 -8.31 -8.29 30.11
CA ARG A 503 -9.27 -9.24 30.72
C ARG A 503 -10.02 -8.67 31.93
N SER A 504 -9.52 -7.58 32.50
CA SER A 504 -10.08 -6.93 33.69
C SER A 504 -10.99 -5.73 33.37
N SER A 505 -11.05 -5.34 32.09
CA SER A 505 -11.94 -4.33 31.51
C SER A 505 -13.04 -5.00 30.72
#